data_AF-A0A943L3F1-F1
#
_entry.id   AF-A0A943L3F1-F1
#
_cell.length_a   1.000
_cell.length_b   1.000
_cell.length_c   1.000
_cell.angle_alpha   90.00
_cell.angle_beta   90.00
_cell.angle_gamma   90.00
#
_symmetry.space_group_name_H-M   'P 1'
#
loop_
_entity.id
_entity.type
_entity.pdbx_description
1 polymer ?
#
loop_
_entity_poly.entity_id
_entity_poly.type
_entity_poly.pdbx_seq_one_letter_code
_entity_poly.pdbx_strand_id
1 'polypeptide(L)'
;MSKYPCELIEDLIPLYIEDDVSDATKKIVEEHISECENCKSLVHEYSNDELKIEDFKEDLPEAKTFKKWMKKLKVWGVVAGMVALIAFITIGLLGYKIGEDAENGVITLKTIVKTLEKEGLSLEKDKSKSPDEYDLSGVKPSIYTVEDSKDTLLIYVFDSFREKQKILDETDKYNNYFSMEEFKYHAKNSLIVFIPNEIPENEEEFKAIENKLNLISETTFKYLNNGKERVYKGESENWEGTFTMEYYENWFKDEEGTKYDSYNEKYPMIKYKGSDLDEVGTIDFEYKTINGGGESTGLTIDKDGYVKAGGSSGNGTILSEDTEITFIIKWNGKEERIVLKAQ
;
A
#
# COMPACT_ATOMS: atom_id res chain seq x y z
N MET A 1 50.77 -41.97 38.40
CA MET A 1 49.90 -40.81 38.74
C MET A 1 49.76 -40.07 37.43
N SER A 2 48.62 -40.29 36.77
CA SER A 2 48.45 -39.99 35.35
C SER A 2 48.73 -38.52 35.03
N LYS A 3 49.38 -38.29 33.88
CA LYS A 3 49.71 -36.99 33.32
C LYS A 3 48.46 -36.18 32.89
N TYR A 4 47.33 -36.84 32.65
CA TYR A 4 46.07 -36.23 32.19
C TYR A 4 44.88 -36.55 33.13
N PRO A 5 43.92 -35.62 33.28
CA PRO A 5 42.74 -35.82 34.14
C PRO A 5 41.74 -36.81 33.52
N CYS A 6 41.03 -37.59 34.35
CA CYS A 6 40.08 -38.61 33.90
C CYS A 6 38.98 -38.03 33.01
N GLU A 7 38.44 -36.85 33.32
CA GLU A 7 37.37 -36.20 32.54
C GLU A 7 37.74 -36.06 31.05
N LEU A 8 38.99 -35.67 30.76
CA LEU A 8 39.48 -35.58 29.38
C LEU A 8 39.57 -36.95 28.70
N ILE A 9 39.87 -38.00 29.46
CA ILE A 9 39.99 -39.35 28.92
C ILE A 9 38.60 -39.96 28.70
N GLU A 10 37.65 -39.72 29.61
CA GLU A 10 36.26 -40.16 29.50
C GLU A 10 35.59 -39.59 28.25
N ASP A 11 35.81 -38.30 27.95
CA ASP A 11 35.32 -37.67 26.71
C ASP A 11 35.89 -38.31 25.42
N LEU A 12 37.06 -38.93 25.50
CA LEU A 12 37.73 -39.56 24.36
C LEU A 12 37.38 -41.05 24.20
N ILE A 13 36.78 -41.70 25.20
CA ILE A 13 36.51 -43.15 25.18
C ILE A 13 35.61 -43.60 24.02
N PRO A 14 34.50 -42.91 23.68
CA PRO A 14 33.66 -43.31 22.56
C PRO A 14 34.42 -43.33 21.23
N LEU A 15 35.19 -42.28 20.96
CA LEU A 15 36.01 -42.18 19.74
C LEU A 15 37.17 -43.19 19.73
N TYR A 16 37.75 -43.47 20.89
CA TYR A 16 38.78 -44.49 21.04
C TYR A 16 38.25 -45.91 20.75
N ILE A 17 37.04 -46.26 21.19
CA ILE A 17 36.41 -47.56 20.90
C ILE A 17 36.10 -47.71 19.40
N GLU A 18 35.74 -46.60 18.75
CA GLU A 18 35.51 -46.55 17.30
C GLU A 18 36.81 -46.46 16.46
N ASP A 19 37.99 -46.47 17.11
CA ASP A 19 39.32 -46.28 16.50
C ASP A 19 39.46 -44.99 15.67
N ASP A 20 38.69 -43.94 16.01
CA ASP A 20 38.65 -42.63 15.33
C ASP A 20 39.43 -41.55 16.11
N VAL A 21 40.65 -41.91 16.53
CA VAL A 21 41.60 -41.00 17.19
C VAL A 21 43.00 -41.17 16.62
N SER A 22 43.84 -40.12 16.69
CA SER A 22 45.23 -40.22 16.24
C SER A 22 46.05 -41.18 17.11
N ASP A 23 47.11 -41.79 16.56
CA ASP A 23 48.03 -42.68 17.30
C ASP A 23 48.60 -42.05 18.58
N ALA A 24 48.85 -40.74 18.56
CA ALA A 24 49.32 -39.99 19.71
C ALA A 24 48.25 -39.93 20.83
N THR A 25 46.99 -39.69 20.46
CA THR A 25 45.85 -39.69 21.39
C THR A 25 45.55 -41.10 21.91
N LYS A 26 45.61 -42.10 21.03
CA LYS A 26 45.43 -43.51 21.39
C LYS A 26 46.39 -43.94 22.49
N LYS A 27 47.67 -43.61 22.33
CA LYS A 27 48.70 -43.89 23.34
C LYS A 27 48.45 -43.19 24.67
N ILE A 28 47.93 -41.96 24.64
CA ILE A 28 47.56 -41.21 25.87
C ILE A 28 46.41 -41.91 26.61
N VAL A 29 45.38 -42.35 25.90
CA VAL A 29 44.24 -43.08 26.47
C VAL A 29 44.70 -44.43 27.02
N GLU A 30 45.48 -45.20 26.26
CA GLU A 30 46.05 -46.49 26.68
C GLU A 30 46.93 -46.39 27.94
N GLU A 31 47.83 -45.40 27.99
CA GLU A 31 48.64 -45.13 29.18
C GLU A 31 47.76 -44.80 30.39
N HIS A 32 46.70 -44.00 30.21
CA HIS A 32 45.81 -43.63 31.30
C HIS A 32 44.97 -44.79 31.84
N ILE A 33 44.31 -45.57 30.97
CA ILE A 33 43.47 -46.71 31.40
C ILE A 33 44.31 -47.85 31.99
N SER A 34 45.61 -47.89 31.71
CA SER A 34 46.54 -48.82 32.36
C SER A 34 46.79 -48.48 33.84
N GLU A 35 46.64 -47.20 34.23
CA GLU A 35 46.83 -46.72 35.61
C GLU A 35 45.51 -46.38 36.33
N CYS A 36 44.38 -46.28 35.61
CA CYS A 36 43.08 -45.86 36.15
C CYS A 36 41.98 -46.91 35.89
N GLU A 37 41.59 -47.65 36.95
CA GLU A 37 40.54 -48.68 36.85
C GLU A 37 39.16 -48.11 36.51
N ASN A 38 38.86 -46.85 36.86
CA ASN A 38 37.56 -46.24 36.56
C ASN A 38 37.36 -46.02 35.05
N CYS A 39 38.37 -45.43 34.39
CA CYS A 39 38.32 -45.22 32.94
C CYS A 39 38.38 -46.55 32.18
N LYS A 40 39.08 -47.56 32.72
CA LYS A 40 39.10 -48.91 32.15
C LYS A 40 37.74 -49.62 32.22
N SER A 41 36.98 -49.47 33.31
CA SER A 41 35.61 -50.01 33.37
C SER A 41 34.68 -49.32 32.38
N LEU A 42 34.84 -48.02 32.16
CA LEU A 42 33.99 -47.27 31.23
C LEU A 42 34.18 -47.77 29.78
N VAL A 43 35.41 -48.09 29.36
CA VAL A 43 35.68 -48.68 28.02
C VAL A 43 34.92 -50.00 27.82
N HIS A 44 34.84 -50.84 28.85
CA HIS A 44 34.14 -52.12 28.78
C HIS A 44 32.62 -51.95 28.70
N GLU A 45 32.06 -50.93 29.36
CA GLU A 45 30.62 -50.64 29.30
C GLU A 45 30.20 -50.23 27.88
N TYR A 46 30.94 -49.31 27.25
CA TYR A 46 30.65 -48.84 25.89
C TYR A 46 30.87 -49.91 24.80
N SER A 47 31.73 -50.90 25.04
CA SER A 47 32.04 -51.95 24.05
C SER A 47 30.97 -53.06 23.95
N ASN A 48 30.00 -53.11 24.86
CA ASN A 48 29.14 -54.29 25.06
C ASN A 48 27.65 -54.08 24.71
N ASP A 49 27.30 -52.96 24.09
CA ASP A 49 25.91 -52.60 23.76
C ASP A 49 25.56 -52.93 22.28
N GLU A 50 25.48 -54.23 21.95
CA GLU A 50 24.90 -54.71 20.68
C GLU A 50 23.41 -55.07 20.86
N LEU A 51 22.50 -54.22 20.36
CA LEU A 51 21.04 -54.46 20.37
C LEU A 51 20.63 -55.56 19.37
N LYS A 52 19.98 -56.65 19.86
CA LYS A 52 19.49 -57.77 19.03
C LYS A 52 18.07 -57.54 18.49
N ILE A 53 17.92 -57.56 17.17
CA ILE A 53 16.67 -57.32 16.41
C ILE A 53 16.14 -58.66 15.86
N GLU A 54 15.41 -59.46 16.63
CA GLU A 54 14.86 -60.73 16.12
C GLU A 54 13.33 -60.92 16.31
N ASP A 55 12.62 -60.01 16.97
CA ASP A 55 11.19 -60.20 17.33
C ASP A 55 10.12 -59.54 16.42
N PHE A 56 10.45 -59.06 15.22
CA PHE A 56 9.50 -58.25 14.39
C PHE A 56 9.03 -58.89 13.06
N LYS A 57 8.95 -60.22 12.93
CA LYS A 57 8.69 -60.86 11.61
C LYS A 57 7.32 -61.50 11.35
N GLU A 58 6.34 -61.41 12.23
CA GLU A 58 4.99 -61.95 11.97
C GLU A 58 3.94 -60.85 11.87
N ASP A 59 3.85 -60.17 10.72
CA ASP A 59 2.61 -59.56 10.17
C ASP A 59 2.88 -58.71 8.90
N LEU A 60 3.30 -59.33 7.79
CA LEU A 60 3.37 -58.63 6.49
C LEU A 60 2.61 -59.38 5.38
N PRO A 61 1.69 -58.70 4.65
CA PRO A 61 0.86 -59.33 3.62
C PRO A 61 1.66 -59.67 2.34
N GLU A 62 1.24 -60.74 1.65
CA GLU A 62 1.96 -61.33 0.51
C GLU A 62 2.32 -60.33 -0.62
N ALA A 63 3.54 -60.49 -1.17
CA ALA A 63 4.22 -59.59 -2.10
C ALA A 63 3.44 -59.26 -3.41
N LYS A 64 2.49 -60.12 -3.83
CA LYS A 64 1.70 -59.89 -5.06
C LYS A 64 0.69 -58.75 -4.88
N THR A 65 0.12 -58.61 -3.69
CA THR A 65 -0.83 -57.55 -3.32
C THR A 65 -0.12 -56.20 -3.23
N PHE A 66 1.09 -56.19 -2.64
CA PHE A 66 1.94 -55.00 -2.55
C PHE A 66 2.32 -54.45 -3.94
N LYS A 67 2.65 -55.31 -4.91
CA LYS A 67 3.01 -54.88 -6.27
C LYS A 67 1.85 -54.22 -7.03
N LYS A 68 0.61 -54.71 -6.86
CA LYS A 68 -0.60 -54.10 -7.46
C LYS A 68 -0.94 -52.77 -6.80
N TRP A 69 -0.81 -52.70 -5.47
CA TRP A 69 -1.03 -51.50 -4.69
C TRP A 69 0.01 -50.41 -5.01
N MET A 70 1.30 -50.77 -5.09
CA MET A 70 2.39 -49.89 -5.54
C MET A 70 2.18 -49.33 -6.95
N LYS A 71 1.66 -50.13 -7.90
CA LYS A 71 1.32 -49.63 -9.23
C LYS A 71 0.19 -48.59 -9.19
N LYS A 72 -0.87 -48.84 -8.41
CA LYS A 72 -1.97 -47.89 -8.23
C LYS A 72 -1.52 -46.60 -7.54
N LEU A 73 -0.68 -46.72 -6.51
CA LEU A 73 -0.05 -45.58 -5.83
C LEU A 73 0.83 -44.75 -6.76
N LYS A 74 1.62 -45.39 -7.62
CA LYS A 74 2.41 -44.67 -8.64
C LYS A 74 1.51 -43.91 -9.61
N VAL A 75 0.45 -44.53 -10.11
CA VAL A 75 -0.50 -43.85 -11.03
C VAL A 75 -1.23 -42.70 -10.32
N TRP A 76 -1.71 -42.91 -9.10
CA TRP A 76 -2.37 -41.86 -8.31
C TRP A 76 -1.42 -40.75 -7.89
N GLY A 77 -0.15 -41.06 -7.59
CA GLY A 77 0.89 -40.08 -7.34
C GLY A 77 1.20 -39.23 -8.57
N VAL A 78 1.22 -39.83 -9.76
CA VAL A 78 1.37 -39.09 -11.03
C VAL A 78 0.16 -38.19 -11.31
N VAL A 79 -1.06 -38.68 -11.08
CA VAL A 79 -2.29 -37.88 -11.26
C VAL A 79 -2.36 -36.73 -10.25
N ALA A 80 -2.10 -36.99 -8.97
CA ALA A 80 -2.07 -35.97 -7.93
C ALA A 80 -0.97 -34.92 -8.21
N GLY A 81 0.20 -35.37 -8.69
CA GLY A 81 1.28 -34.49 -9.14
C GLY A 81 0.87 -33.59 -10.30
N MET A 82 0.16 -34.11 -11.31
CA MET A 82 -0.35 -33.30 -12.41
C MET A 82 -1.40 -32.28 -11.96
N VAL A 83 -2.32 -32.66 -11.07
CA VAL A 83 -3.33 -31.73 -10.52
C VAL A 83 -2.66 -30.62 -9.70
N ALA A 84 -1.68 -30.97 -8.87
CA ALA A 84 -0.90 -29.99 -8.13
C ALA A 84 -0.15 -29.03 -9.07
N LEU A 85 0.47 -29.56 -10.13
CA LEU A 85 1.20 -28.75 -11.12
C LEU A 85 0.28 -27.78 -11.86
N ILE A 86 -0.92 -28.22 -12.25
CA ILE A 86 -1.94 -27.35 -12.86
C ILE A 86 -2.38 -26.28 -11.85
N ALA A 87 -2.63 -26.65 -10.59
CA ALA A 87 -2.97 -25.69 -9.54
C ALA A 87 -1.86 -24.65 -9.35
N PHE A 88 -0.59 -25.06 -9.28
CA PHE A 88 0.56 -24.17 -9.20
C PHE A 88 0.68 -23.24 -10.41
N ILE A 89 0.46 -23.73 -11.63
CA ILE A 89 0.46 -22.89 -12.83
C ILE A 89 -0.70 -21.89 -12.79
N THR A 90 -1.90 -22.31 -12.37
CA THR A 90 -3.04 -21.39 -12.26
C THR A 90 -2.83 -20.33 -11.19
N ILE A 91 -2.29 -20.69 -10.02
CA ILE A 91 -1.94 -19.76 -8.95
C ILE A 91 -0.81 -18.83 -9.40
N GLY A 92 0.18 -19.35 -10.12
CA GLY A 92 1.26 -18.55 -10.71
C GLY A 92 0.76 -17.57 -11.77
N LEU A 93 -0.17 -17.97 -12.64
CA LEU A 93 -0.79 -17.10 -13.64
C LEU A 93 -1.72 -16.05 -13.00
N LEU A 94 -2.47 -16.42 -11.95
CA LEU A 94 -3.26 -15.49 -11.16
C LEU A 94 -2.38 -14.51 -10.39
N GLY A 95 -1.30 -14.99 -9.76
CA GLY A 95 -0.33 -14.17 -9.05
C GLY A 95 0.47 -13.27 -9.97
N TYR A 96 0.81 -13.73 -11.18
CA TYR A 96 1.43 -12.94 -12.22
C TYR A 96 0.48 -11.85 -12.74
N LYS A 97 -0.79 -12.16 -13.02
CA LYS A 97 -1.79 -11.15 -13.40
C LYS A 97 -2.06 -10.14 -12.29
N ILE A 98 -2.22 -10.60 -11.05
CA ILE A 98 -2.39 -9.71 -9.88
C ILE A 98 -1.12 -8.87 -9.67
N GLY A 99 0.06 -9.43 -9.92
CA GLY A 99 1.34 -8.74 -9.89
C GLY A 99 1.48 -7.71 -11.01
N GLU A 100 1.05 -8.02 -12.22
CA GLU A 100 1.05 -7.14 -13.41
C GLU A 100 0.02 -6.00 -13.27
N ASP A 101 -1.18 -6.28 -12.74
CA ASP A 101 -2.19 -5.28 -12.41
C ASP A 101 -1.72 -4.35 -11.27
N ALA A 102 -0.99 -4.91 -10.29
CA ALA A 102 -0.36 -4.14 -9.22
C ALA A 102 0.89 -3.35 -9.70
N GLU A 103 1.61 -3.84 -10.71
CA GLU A 103 2.82 -3.20 -11.28
C GLU A 103 2.46 -2.11 -12.31
N ASN A 104 1.31 -2.22 -12.99
CA ASN A 104 0.81 -1.21 -13.92
C ASN A 104 -0.13 -0.18 -13.27
N GLY A 105 -0.51 -0.39 -12.00
CA GLY A 105 -1.28 0.56 -11.22
C GLY A 105 -2.69 0.85 -11.77
N VAL A 106 -3.19 0.09 -12.73
CA VAL A 106 -4.51 0.29 -13.35
C VAL A 106 -5.65 -0.23 -12.46
N ILE A 107 -6.83 0.38 -12.56
CA ILE A 107 -8.05 -0.04 -11.86
C ILE A 107 -9.10 -0.50 -12.87
N THR A 108 -9.95 -1.42 -12.41
CA THR A 108 -11.04 -1.99 -13.22
C THR A 108 -12.37 -1.30 -12.92
N LEU A 109 -13.31 -1.39 -13.87
CA LEU A 109 -14.70 -0.92 -13.66
C LEU A 109 -15.32 -1.51 -12.38
N LYS A 110 -15.10 -2.81 -12.13
CA LYS A 110 -15.63 -3.50 -10.96
C LYS A 110 -15.07 -2.91 -9.66
N THR A 111 -13.79 -2.52 -9.65
CA THR A 111 -13.17 -1.87 -8.50
C THR A 111 -13.81 -0.50 -8.26
N ILE A 112 -13.96 0.31 -9.29
CA ILE A 112 -14.55 1.67 -9.19
C ILE A 112 -15.97 1.59 -8.63
N VAL A 113 -16.84 0.80 -9.25
CA VAL A 113 -18.25 0.68 -8.86
C VAL A 113 -18.38 0.18 -7.43
N LYS A 114 -17.67 -0.89 -7.07
CA LYS A 114 -17.71 -1.42 -5.70
C LYS A 114 -17.24 -0.43 -4.65
N THR A 115 -16.22 0.37 -4.96
CA THR A 115 -15.72 1.38 -4.03
C THR A 115 -16.74 2.50 -3.84
N LEU A 116 -17.34 3.00 -4.92
CA LEU A 116 -18.41 4.01 -4.85
C LEU A 116 -19.63 3.51 -4.07
N GLU A 117 -20.11 2.29 -4.35
CA GLU A 117 -21.23 1.67 -3.63
C GLU A 117 -20.92 1.48 -2.15
N LYS A 118 -19.69 1.08 -1.81
CA LYS A 118 -19.27 0.89 -0.42
C LYS A 118 -19.29 2.20 0.36
N GLU A 119 -18.93 3.31 -0.26
CA GLU A 119 -18.94 4.64 0.38
C GLU A 119 -20.31 5.33 0.30
N GLY A 120 -21.35 4.64 -0.18
CA GLY A 120 -22.74 5.08 -0.07
C GLY A 120 -23.40 5.58 -1.35
N LEU A 121 -22.73 5.46 -2.51
CA LEU A 121 -23.33 5.82 -3.80
C LEU A 121 -23.96 4.58 -4.45
N SER A 122 -25.29 4.41 -4.32
CA SER A 122 -26.01 3.31 -4.96
C SER A 122 -26.08 3.49 -6.49
N LEU A 123 -25.57 2.50 -7.24
CA LEU A 123 -25.44 2.57 -8.69
C LEU A 123 -26.20 1.43 -9.38
N GLU A 124 -27.14 1.78 -10.26
CA GLU A 124 -27.79 0.83 -11.16
C GLU A 124 -27.21 0.96 -12.57
N LYS A 125 -26.84 -0.17 -13.20
CA LYS A 125 -26.31 -0.13 -14.57
C LYS A 125 -27.42 0.26 -15.57
N ASP A 126 -27.26 1.40 -16.24
CA ASP A 126 -28.22 1.89 -17.23
C ASP A 126 -27.91 1.32 -18.62
N LYS A 127 -28.83 0.49 -19.14
CA LYS A 127 -28.74 -0.08 -20.49
C LYS A 127 -29.66 0.63 -21.49
N SER A 128 -30.43 1.62 -21.05
CA SER A 128 -31.35 2.37 -21.89
C SER A 128 -30.63 3.47 -22.69
N LYS A 129 -29.56 4.03 -22.13
CA LYS A 129 -28.69 5.01 -22.80
C LYS A 129 -27.64 4.31 -23.65
N SER A 130 -27.37 4.85 -24.85
CA SER A 130 -26.34 4.32 -25.73
C SER A 130 -24.95 4.84 -25.33
N PRO A 131 -23.95 3.98 -25.10
CA PRO A 131 -22.58 4.42 -24.86
C PRO A 131 -21.96 5.20 -26.03
N ASP A 132 -22.50 5.07 -27.25
CA ASP A 132 -22.02 5.79 -28.44
C ASP A 132 -22.23 7.30 -28.33
N GLU A 133 -23.26 7.76 -27.60
CA GLU A 133 -23.52 9.19 -27.36
C GLU A 133 -22.44 9.81 -26.48
N TYR A 134 -21.76 8.97 -25.70
CA TYR A 134 -20.74 9.35 -24.75
C TYR A 134 -19.34 8.94 -25.19
N ASP A 135 -19.11 8.55 -26.44
CA ASP A 135 -17.79 8.16 -26.93
C ASP A 135 -16.71 9.23 -26.66
N LEU A 136 -15.53 8.78 -26.22
CA LEU A 136 -14.30 9.56 -26.08
C LEU A 136 -13.23 8.98 -27.00
N SER A 137 -13.22 9.40 -28.26
CA SER A 137 -12.23 9.00 -29.25
C SER A 137 -12.09 7.47 -29.38
N GLY A 138 -13.22 6.75 -29.36
CA GLY A 138 -13.30 5.29 -29.43
C GLY A 138 -13.44 4.58 -28.07
N VAL A 139 -13.25 5.29 -26.96
CA VAL A 139 -13.46 4.74 -25.61
C VAL A 139 -14.87 5.06 -25.13
N LYS A 140 -15.67 4.03 -24.91
CA LYS A 140 -17.07 4.16 -24.48
C LYS A 140 -17.21 3.92 -22.97
N PRO A 141 -18.03 4.69 -22.26
CA PRO A 141 -18.20 4.51 -20.83
C PRO A 141 -19.13 3.34 -20.51
N SER A 142 -19.01 2.83 -19.30
CA SER A 142 -20.13 2.17 -18.64
C SER A 142 -21.02 3.21 -17.98
N ILE A 143 -22.32 3.13 -18.25
CA ILE A 143 -23.32 4.11 -17.79
C ILE A 143 -24.05 3.53 -16.58
N TYR A 144 -24.15 4.35 -15.53
CA TYR A 144 -24.89 4.05 -14.31
C TYR A 144 -25.84 5.18 -13.99
N THR A 145 -26.95 4.82 -13.34
CA THR A 145 -27.91 5.74 -12.75
C THR A 145 -27.73 5.69 -11.24
N VAL A 146 -27.69 6.86 -10.59
CA VAL A 146 -27.69 6.95 -9.13
C VAL A 146 -29.14 6.77 -8.64
N GLU A 147 -29.39 5.74 -7.82
CA GLU A 147 -30.76 5.26 -7.53
C GLU A 147 -31.71 6.31 -6.93
N ASP A 148 -31.19 7.21 -6.09
CA ASP A 148 -31.99 8.18 -5.34
C ASP A 148 -32.36 9.44 -6.13
N SER A 149 -31.62 9.73 -7.20
CA SER A 149 -31.62 11.03 -7.87
C SER A 149 -31.73 10.95 -9.39
N LYS A 150 -31.55 9.75 -9.95
CA LYS A 150 -31.51 9.49 -11.39
C LYS A 150 -30.36 10.21 -12.12
N ASP A 151 -29.41 10.75 -11.38
CA ASP A 151 -28.19 11.33 -11.93
C ASP A 151 -27.42 10.27 -12.74
N THR A 152 -26.67 10.72 -13.73
CA THR A 152 -25.89 9.83 -14.60
C THR A 152 -24.44 9.80 -14.15
N LEU A 153 -23.89 8.60 -13.99
CA LEU A 153 -22.47 8.39 -13.78
C LEU A 153 -21.89 7.63 -14.97
N LEU A 154 -20.98 8.29 -15.70
CA LEU A 154 -20.21 7.69 -16.78
C LEU A 154 -18.86 7.26 -16.24
N ILE A 155 -18.51 5.99 -16.42
CA ILE A 155 -17.21 5.46 -16.00
C ILE A 155 -16.45 4.98 -17.23
N TYR A 156 -15.41 5.71 -17.59
CA TYR A 156 -14.46 5.34 -18.63
C TYR A 156 -13.28 4.62 -17.99
N VAL A 157 -12.97 3.42 -18.47
CA VAL A 157 -11.77 2.66 -18.09
C VAL A 157 -10.91 2.53 -19.34
N PHE A 158 -9.73 3.13 -19.30
CA PHE A 158 -8.76 3.12 -20.39
C PHE A 158 -7.81 1.92 -20.20
N ASP A 159 -7.23 1.42 -21.29
CA ASP A 159 -6.26 0.31 -21.27
C ASP A 159 -5.00 0.70 -20.50
N SER A 160 -4.66 1.99 -20.46
CA SER A 160 -3.51 2.51 -19.70
C SER A 160 -3.67 3.97 -19.28
N PHE A 161 -2.81 4.42 -18.37
CA PHE A 161 -2.66 5.85 -18.03
C PHE A 161 -2.31 6.70 -19.27
N ARG A 162 -1.45 6.18 -20.14
CA ARG A 162 -1.00 6.89 -21.35
C ARG A 162 -2.12 7.07 -22.36
N GLU A 163 -2.93 6.04 -22.57
CA GLU A 163 -4.11 6.14 -23.45
C GLU A 163 -5.07 7.22 -22.94
N LYS A 164 -5.38 7.20 -21.63
CA LYS A 164 -6.19 8.23 -21.00
C LYS A 164 -5.62 9.62 -21.23
N GLN A 165 -4.34 9.85 -20.93
CA GLN A 165 -3.71 11.16 -21.11
C GLN A 165 -3.81 11.63 -22.57
N LYS A 166 -3.43 10.77 -23.53
CA LYS A 166 -3.49 11.11 -24.96
C LYS A 166 -4.91 11.49 -25.40
N ILE A 167 -5.92 10.70 -25.04
CA ILE A 167 -7.31 10.98 -25.43
C ILE A 167 -7.81 12.28 -24.79
N LEU A 168 -7.47 12.51 -23.51
CA LEU A 168 -7.93 13.70 -22.79
C LEU A 168 -7.21 14.98 -23.22
N ASP A 169 -5.96 14.89 -23.69
CA ASP A 169 -5.21 16.03 -24.25
C ASP A 169 -5.73 16.44 -25.64
N GLU A 170 -6.37 15.52 -26.38
CA GLU A 170 -6.88 15.74 -27.74
C GLU A 170 -8.37 16.14 -27.78
N THR A 171 -9.11 16.03 -26.67
CA THR A 171 -10.56 16.29 -26.61
C THR A 171 -10.91 17.52 -25.77
N ASP A 172 -11.91 18.28 -26.21
CA ASP A 172 -12.50 19.39 -25.43
C ASP A 172 -13.69 18.94 -24.56
N LYS A 173 -14.11 17.67 -24.68
CA LYS A 173 -15.25 17.13 -23.94
C LYS A 173 -14.92 17.05 -22.44
N TYR A 174 -15.86 17.45 -21.59
CA TYR A 174 -15.66 17.54 -20.13
C TYR A 174 -14.60 18.57 -19.68
N ASN A 175 -14.24 19.55 -20.52
CA ASN A 175 -13.26 20.60 -20.16
C ASN A 175 -13.88 21.93 -19.74
N ASN A 176 -15.21 22.02 -19.64
CA ASN A 176 -15.87 23.23 -19.15
C ASN A 176 -15.92 23.28 -17.62
N TYR A 177 -14.91 23.89 -17.00
CA TYR A 177 -14.85 24.07 -15.54
C TYR A 177 -15.91 25.04 -14.97
N PHE A 178 -16.66 25.74 -15.83
CA PHE A 178 -17.71 26.67 -15.43
C PHE A 178 -19.11 26.10 -15.61
N SER A 179 -19.27 24.88 -16.13
CA SER A 179 -20.58 24.25 -16.22
C SER A 179 -20.94 23.56 -14.90
N MET A 180 -22.22 23.61 -14.54
CA MET A 180 -22.81 22.72 -13.53
C MET A 180 -23.45 21.48 -14.18
N GLU A 181 -23.18 21.28 -15.47
CA GLU A 181 -23.75 20.20 -16.27
C GLU A 181 -23.02 18.88 -16.03
N GLU A 182 -21.73 18.94 -15.68
CA GLU A 182 -20.89 17.76 -15.57
C GLU A 182 -19.67 18.00 -14.67
N PHE A 183 -19.33 17.00 -13.87
CA PHE A 183 -18.23 17.04 -12.91
C PHE A 183 -17.34 15.82 -13.11
N LYS A 184 -16.03 16.06 -13.34
CA LYS A 184 -15.08 15.00 -13.65
C LYS A 184 -14.16 14.67 -12.49
N TYR A 185 -13.85 13.39 -12.35
CA TYR A 185 -12.95 12.86 -11.34
C TYR A 185 -11.95 11.91 -11.99
N HIS A 186 -10.67 12.24 -11.85
CA HIS A 186 -9.58 11.44 -12.40
C HIS A 186 -9.22 10.35 -11.40
N ALA A 187 -9.30 9.08 -11.83
CA ALA A 187 -8.97 7.93 -11.01
C ALA A 187 -8.00 7.02 -11.77
N LYS A 188 -6.68 7.16 -11.55
CA LYS A 188 -5.65 6.37 -12.26
C LYS A 188 -5.87 6.33 -13.79
N ASN A 189 -5.97 5.15 -14.40
CA ASN A 189 -6.32 4.92 -15.81
C ASN A 189 -7.81 5.11 -16.15
N SER A 190 -8.59 5.79 -15.30
CA SER A 190 -10.04 5.93 -15.48
C SER A 190 -10.49 7.38 -15.31
N LEU A 191 -11.63 7.69 -15.93
CA LEU A 191 -12.31 8.97 -15.80
C LEU A 191 -13.75 8.68 -15.36
N ILE A 192 -14.16 9.30 -14.26
CA ILE A 192 -15.53 9.27 -13.77
C ILE A 192 -16.15 10.62 -14.09
N VAL A 193 -17.31 10.64 -14.72
CA VAL A 193 -18.07 11.86 -15.02
C VAL A 193 -19.44 11.74 -14.40
N PHE A 194 -19.75 12.66 -13.50
CA PHE A 194 -21.06 12.80 -12.89
C PHE A 194 -21.83 13.90 -13.61
N ILE A 195 -23.05 13.57 -14.04
CA ILE A 195 -23.95 14.47 -14.77
C ILE A 195 -25.26 14.52 -13.96
N PRO A 196 -25.58 15.65 -13.31
CA PRO A 196 -26.86 15.82 -12.64
C PRO A 196 -28.02 15.58 -13.60
N ASN A 197 -29.09 14.94 -13.12
CA ASN A 197 -30.32 14.78 -13.90
C ASN A 197 -30.99 16.13 -14.20
N GLU A 198 -30.83 17.09 -13.28
CA GLU A 198 -31.32 18.47 -13.42
C GLU A 198 -30.22 19.45 -12.98
N ILE A 199 -30.09 20.57 -13.68
CA ILE A 199 -29.16 21.64 -13.31
C ILE A 199 -29.75 22.37 -12.10
N PRO A 200 -29.02 22.50 -10.98
CA PRO A 200 -29.55 23.17 -9.80
C PRO A 200 -29.83 24.64 -10.09
N GLU A 201 -31.05 25.10 -9.79
CA GLU A 201 -31.47 26.49 -10.00
C GLU A 201 -31.32 27.35 -8.74
N ASN A 202 -31.13 26.73 -7.57
CA ASN A 202 -31.00 27.39 -6.28
C ASN A 202 -30.01 26.69 -5.33
N GLU A 203 -29.71 27.35 -4.22
CA GLU A 203 -28.73 26.87 -3.22
C GLU A 203 -29.13 25.55 -2.56
N GLU A 204 -30.43 25.30 -2.37
CA GLU A 204 -30.93 24.07 -1.75
C GLU A 204 -30.74 22.87 -2.68
N GLU A 205 -31.08 23.02 -3.95
CA GLU A 205 -30.82 22.03 -5.00
C GLU A 205 -29.33 21.80 -5.20
N PHE A 206 -28.53 22.88 -5.18
CA PHE A 206 -27.08 22.75 -5.26
C PHE A 206 -26.51 21.97 -4.09
N LYS A 207 -26.95 22.22 -2.85
CA LYS A 207 -26.52 21.46 -1.66
C LYS A 207 -26.85 19.97 -1.76
N ALA A 208 -27.98 19.62 -2.38
CA ALA A 208 -28.35 18.22 -2.60
C ALA A 208 -27.36 17.52 -3.56
N ILE A 209 -26.83 18.24 -4.55
CA ILE A 209 -25.81 17.75 -5.48
C ILE A 209 -24.42 17.79 -4.84
N GLU A 210 -24.08 18.84 -4.11
CA GLU A 210 -22.79 19.08 -3.45
C GLU A 210 -22.37 17.88 -2.59
N ASN A 211 -23.29 17.31 -1.80
CA ASN A 211 -23.01 16.12 -0.99
C ASN A 211 -22.55 14.92 -1.84
N LYS A 212 -23.15 14.72 -3.01
CA LYS A 212 -22.76 13.64 -3.94
C LYS A 212 -21.44 13.96 -4.63
N LEU A 213 -21.22 15.22 -5.03
CA LEU A 213 -19.95 15.65 -5.60
C LEU A 213 -18.80 15.42 -4.61
N ASN A 214 -18.98 15.83 -3.35
CA ASN A 214 -18.00 15.61 -2.28
C ASN A 214 -17.76 14.13 -2.04
N LEU A 215 -18.82 13.31 -1.96
CA LEU A 215 -18.67 11.86 -1.80
C LEU A 215 -17.87 11.23 -2.94
N ILE A 216 -18.18 11.56 -4.20
CA ILE A 216 -17.46 11.02 -5.37
C ILE A 216 -16.00 11.52 -5.36
N SER A 217 -15.79 12.80 -5.05
CA SER A 217 -14.47 13.42 -4.97
C SER A 217 -13.59 12.73 -3.93
N GLU A 218 -14.06 12.68 -2.67
CA GLU A 218 -13.36 12.05 -1.55
C GLU A 218 -13.11 10.57 -1.80
N THR A 219 -14.11 9.86 -2.31
CA THR A 219 -13.99 8.43 -2.60
C THR A 219 -12.94 8.17 -3.67
N THR A 220 -12.95 8.99 -4.73
CA THR A 220 -11.99 8.90 -5.82
C THR A 220 -10.58 9.21 -5.34
N PHE A 221 -10.41 10.33 -4.63
CA PHE A 221 -9.14 10.75 -4.10
C PHE A 221 -8.57 9.71 -3.13
N LYS A 222 -9.29 9.40 -2.06
CA LYS A 222 -8.81 8.58 -0.95
C LYS A 222 -8.63 7.12 -1.33
N TYR A 223 -9.60 6.53 -2.02
CA TYR A 223 -9.63 5.08 -2.23
C TYR A 223 -9.24 4.65 -3.65
N LEU A 224 -9.62 5.41 -4.67
CA LEU A 224 -9.27 5.04 -6.06
C LEU A 224 -7.86 5.49 -6.44
N ASN A 225 -7.40 6.64 -5.94
CA ASN A 225 -6.04 7.13 -6.16
C ASN A 225 -5.08 6.85 -4.99
N ASN A 226 -5.53 6.17 -3.93
CA ASN A 226 -4.75 5.95 -2.71
C ASN A 226 -4.24 7.28 -2.09
N GLY A 227 -5.13 8.28 -2.03
CA GLY A 227 -4.85 9.58 -1.45
C GLY A 227 -4.33 9.49 -0.03
N LYS A 228 -3.39 10.38 0.28
CA LYS A 228 -2.67 10.48 1.54
C LYS A 228 -2.76 11.91 2.05
N GLU A 229 -2.55 12.07 3.34
CA GLU A 229 -2.42 13.35 4.00
C GLU A 229 -1.02 13.45 4.61
N ARG A 230 -0.42 14.64 4.55
CA ARG A 230 0.77 15.01 5.31
C ARG A 230 0.53 16.35 5.98
N VAL A 231 0.83 16.40 7.27
CA VAL A 231 0.65 17.61 8.08
C VAL A 231 2.00 18.11 8.57
N TYR A 232 2.26 19.39 8.36
CA TYR A 232 3.40 20.09 8.93
C TYR A 232 2.91 21.05 10.00
N LYS A 233 3.60 21.08 11.15
CA LYS A 233 3.27 21.98 12.25
C LYS A 233 4.50 22.72 12.73
N GLY A 234 4.28 23.91 13.27
CA GLY A 234 5.27 24.73 13.92
C GLY A 234 4.59 25.85 14.69
N GLU A 235 5.35 26.61 15.44
CA GLU A 235 4.83 27.74 16.19
C GLU A 235 5.82 28.90 16.31
N SER A 236 5.28 30.08 16.58
CA SER A 236 6.00 31.26 17.04
C SER A 236 5.44 31.71 18.40
N GLU A 237 5.77 32.93 18.82
CA GLU A 237 5.30 33.50 20.09
C GLU A 237 3.78 33.56 20.14
N ASN A 238 3.13 34.07 19.09
CA ASN A 238 1.68 34.31 19.11
C ASN A 238 0.87 33.39 18.18
N TRP A 239 1.52 32.56 17.36
CA TRP A 239 0.85 31.78 16.33
C TRP A 239 1.26 30.31 16.33
N GLU A 240 0.28 29.44 16.09
CA GLU A 240 0.49 28.06 15.66
C GLU A 240 0.26 27.99 14.15
N GLY A 241 1.19 27.38 13.42
CA GLY A 241 1.08 27.16 11.97
C GLY A 241 0.79 25.70 11.67
N THR A 242 -0.19 25.46 10.80
CA THR A 242 -0.48 24.14 10.22
C THR A 242 -0.49 24.25 8.71
N PHE A 243 0.22 23.33 8.05
CA PHE A 243 0.15 23.14 6.61
C PHE A 243 -0.28 21.70 6.34
N THR A 244 -1.51 21.51 5.90
CA THR A 244 -2.01 20.20 5.50
C THR A 244 -1.85 20.05 3.99
N MET A 245 -1.23 18.95 3.56
CA MET A 245 -1.12 18.59 2.16
C MET A 245 -1.80 17.25 1.93
N GLU A 246 -2.89 17.26 1.18
CA GLU A 246 -3.52 16.05 0.67
C GLU A 246 -2.93 15.75 -0.70
N TYR A 247 -2.48 14.52 -0.95
CA TYR A 247 -1.86 14.16 -2.23
C TYR A 247 -2.03 12.69 -2.62
N TYR A 248 -1.87 12.40 -3.91
CA TYR A 248 -1.59 11.05 -4.39
C TYR A 248 -0.42 11.04 -5.37
N GLU A 249 0.23 9.88 -5.48
CA GLU A 249 1.33 9.62 -6.41
C GLU A 249 1.12 8.25 -7.05
N ASN A 250 0.92 8.24 -8.35
CA ASN A 250 0.77 7.06 -9.18
C ASN A 250 2.00 6.94 -10.07
N TRP A 251 2.82 5.92 -9.80
CA TRP A 251 3.96 5.55 -10.64
C TRP A 251 3.52 4.44 -11.59
N PHE A 252 3.79 4.60 -12.88
CA PHE A 252 3.45 3.60 -13.90
C PHE A 252 4.57 3.51 -14.94
N LYS A 253 4.72 2.35 -15.59
CA LYS A 253 5.69 2.14 -16.67
C LYS A 253 4.96 2.10 -18.01
N ASP A 254 5.52 2.75 -19.01
CA ASP A 254 5.11 2.61 -20.41
C ASP A 254 6.34 2.39 -21.33
N GLU A 255 6.13 2.33 -22.64
CA GLU A 255 7.19 2.15 -23.64
C GLU A 255 8.29 3.25 -23.59
N GLU A 256 8.00 4.40 -23.00
CA GLU A 256 8.94 5.53 -22.84
C GLU A 256 9.62 5.54 -21.46
N GLY A 257 9.29 4.59 -20.58
CA GLY A 257 9.92 4.40 -19.28
C GLY A 257 8.95 4.61 -18.10
N THR A 258 9.50 5.00 -16.95
CA THR A 258 8.68 5.28 -15.76
C THR A 258 8.07 6.67 -15.88
N LYS A 259 6.75 6.73 -15.79
CA LYS A 259 5.94 7.94 -15.75
C LYS A 259 5.35 8.14 -14.35
N TYR A 260 4.84 9.34 -14.15
CA TYR A 260 4.42 9.83 -12.85
C TYR A 260 3.15 10.67 -13.03
N ASP A 261 2.07 10.25 -12.38
CA ASP A 261 0.81 10.97 -12.26
C ASP A 261 0.61 11.36 -10.79
N SER A 262 0.30 12.61 -10.53
CA SER A 262 0.22 13.12 -9.16
C SER A 262 -0.69 14.31 -9.07
N TYR A 263 -1.26 14.49 -7.89
CA TYR A 263 -2.07 15.64 -7.54
C TYR A 263 -1.82 15.95 -6.07
N ASN A 264 -1.85 17.23 -5.73
CA ASN A 264 -1.82 17.70 -4.36
C ASN A 264 -2.74 18.89 -4.16
N GLU A 265 -3.34 18.96 -2.99
CA GLU A 265 -3.99 20.13 -2.42
C GLU A 265 -3.26 20.55 -1.15
N LYS A 266 -3.17 21.85 -0.92
CA LYS A 266 -2.40 22.47 0.15
C LYS A 266 -3.28 23.45 0.89
N TYR A 267 -3.34 23.31 2.21
CA TYR A 267 -4.18 24.11 3.10
C TYR A 267 -3.30 24.76 4.19
N PRO A 268 -2.70 25.92 3.92
CA PRO A 268 -2.02 26.72 4.94
C PRO A 268 -3.04 27.36 5.91
N MET A 269 -2.78 27.21 7.19
CA MET A 269 -3.62 27.73 8.27
C MET A 269 -2.76 28.20 9.44
N ILE A 270 -3.16 29.30 10.07
CA ILE A 270 -2.58 29.75 11.33
C ILE A 270 -3.66 29.90 12.38
N LYS A 271 -3.29 29.70 13.64
CA LYS A 271 -4.15 29.87 14.81
C LYS A 271 -3.50 30.81 15.81
N TYR A 272 -4.25 31.81 16.25
CA TYR A 272 -3.77 32.75 17.26
C TYR A 272 -3.79 32.11 18.65
N LYS A 273 -2.72 32.32 19.41
CA LYS A 273 -2.56 31.80 20.78
C LYS A 273 -3.14 32.73 21.84
N GLY A 274 -3.27 34.02 21.54
CA GLY A 274 -3.80 35.02 22.46
C GLY A 274 -5.31 34.92 22.63
N SER A 275 -5.82 35.52 23.71
CA SER A 275 -7.24 35.49 24.05
C SER A 275 -8.03 36.69 23.49
N ASP A 276 -7.37 37.79 23.14
CA ASP A 276 -8.00 39.00 22.63
C ASP A 276 -7.89 39.05 21.10
N LEU A 277 -8.92 38.59 20.40
CA LEU A 277 -8.89 38.51 18.93
C LEU A 277 -8.91 39.90 18.27
N ASP A 278 -9.41 40.93 18.96
CA ASP A 278 -9.50 42.29 18.43
C ASP A 278 -8.09 42.91 18.27
N GLU A 279 -7.09 42.38 18.98
CA GLU A 279 -5.70 42.85 18.91
C GLU A 279 -4.97 42.44 17.62
N VAL A 280 -5.50 41.45 16.89
CA VAL A 280 -4.85 40.84 15.73
C VAL A 280 -4.92 41.77 14.50
N GLY A 281 -6.07 42.41 14.29
CA GLY A 281 -6.33 43.22 13.10
C GLY A 281 -6.25 42.43 11.79
N THR A 282 -5.87 43.11 10.72
CA THR A 282 -5.69 42.50 9.39
C THR A 282 -4.33 41.81 9.29
N ILE A 283 -4.28 40.69 8.58
CA ILE A 283 -3.11 39.84 8.44
C ILE A 283 -2.69 39.74 6.98
N ASP A 284 -1.39 39.94 6.73
CA ASP A 284 -0.74 39.52 5.50
C ASP A 284 0.08 38.26 5.77
N PHE A 285 -0.15 37.23 4.97
CA PHE A 285 0.39 35.89 5.13
C PHE A 285 1.16 35.47 3.88
N GLU A 286 2.35 34.92 4.09
CA GLU A 286 3.15 34.29 3.05
C GLU A 286 3.63 32.92 3.53
N TYR A 287 3.57 31.91 2.67
CA TYR A 287 4.23 30.64 2.91
C TYR A 287 5.24 30.30 1.82
N LYS A 288 6.35 29.69 2.22
CA LYS A 288 7.46 29.27 1.34
C LYS A 288 7.77 27.81 1.54
N THR A 289 7.92 27.11 0.42
CA THR A 289 8.34 25.72 0.30
C THR A 289 9.57 25.66 -0.61
N ILE A 290 10.20 24.48 -0.72
CA ILE A 290 11.34 24.27 -1.62
C ILE A 290 11.00 24.53 -3.11
N ASN A 291 9.74 24.40 -3.51
CA ASN A 291 9.31 24.43 -4.92
C ASN A 291 8.31 25.55 -5.24
N GLY A 292 8.18 26.54 -4.34
CA GLY A 292 7.25 27.66 -4.53
C GLY A 292 6.66 28.16 -3.23
N GLY A 293 5.61 28.95 -3.32
CA GLY A 293 4.94 29.55 -2.17
C GLY A 293 3.63 30.21 -2.58
N GLY A 294 2.95 30.80 -1.62
CA GLY A 294 1.76 31.59 -1.84
C GLY A 294 1.70 32.76 -0.88
N GLU A 295 1.00 33.80 -1.29
CA GLU A 295 0.78 35.02 -0.52
C GLU A 295 -0.70 35.33 -0.48
N SER A 296 -1.17 35.85 0.65
CA SER A 296 -2.53 36.30 0.86
C SER A 296 -2.52 37.51 1.76
N THR A 297 -3.09 38.61 1.28
CA THR A 297 -3.14 39.89 2.00
C THR A 297 -4.56 40.15 2.48
N GLY A 298 -4.71 40.90 3.57
CA GLY A 298 -6.04 41.33 3.99
C GLY A 298 -6.87 40.26 4.72
N LEU A 299 -6.23 39.22 5.26
CA LEU A 299 -6.91 38.12 5.95
C LEU A 299 -7.43 38.58 7.31
N THR A 300 -8.53 37.98 7.75
CA THR A 300 -9.15 38.22 9.06
C THR A 300 -9.24 36.94 9.87
N ILE A 301 -9.08 37.06 11.18
CA ILE A 301 -9.25 35.95 12.11
C ILE A 301 -10.73 35.62 12.30
N ASP A 302 -11.05 34.33 12.36
CA ASP A 302 -12.40 33.88 12.71
C ASP A 302 -12.62 33.89 14.24
N LYS A 303 -13.87 33.66 14.65
CA LYS A 303 -14.29 33.64 16.06
C LYS A 303 -13.57 32.58 16.91
N ASP A 304 -12.98 31.56 16.27
CA ASP A 304 -12.32 30.43 16.93
C ASP A 304 -10.78 30.62 16.92
N GLY A 305 -10.31 31.78 16.44
CA GLY A 305 -8.91 32.17 16.43
C GLY A 305 -8.13 31.69 15.20
N TYR A 306 -8.80 31.17 14.17
CA TYR A 306 -8.14 30.63 12.98
C TYR A 306 -8.13 31.61 11.83
N VAL A 307 -7.11 31.49 10.98
CA VAL A 307 -6.99 32.18 9.72
C VAL A 307 -6.67 31.14 8.66
N LYS A 308 -7.53 31.03 7.66
CA LYS A 308 -7.35 30.13 6.50
C LYS A 308 -6.79 30.95 5.35
N ALA A 309 -5.55 30.69 4.95
CA ALA A 309 -4.84 31.51 3.97
C ALA A 309 -5.07 31.09 2.50
N GLY A 310 -6.23 30.47 2.22
CA GLY A 310 -6.56 29.95 0.90
C GLY A 310 -5.84 28.65 0.56
N GLY A 311 -6.55 27.74 -0.10
CA GLY A 311 -5.98 26.49 -0.60
C GLY A 311 -5.31 26.68 -1.96
N SER A 312 -4.39 25.79 -2.31
CA SER A 312 -3.91 25.65 -3.70
C SER A 312 -3.86 24.18 -4.08
N SER A 313 -4.17 23.88 -5.34
CA SER A 313 -4.08 22.53 -5.86
C SER A 313 -3.30 22.48 -7.17
N GLY A 314 -2.80 21.31 -7.51
CA GLY A 314 -2.12 21.09 -8.78
C GLY A 314 -1.37 19.76 -8.85
N ASN A 315 -0.81 19.51 -10.03
CA ASN A 315 0.03 18.34 -10.27
C ASN A 315 1.50 18.70 -10.00
N GLY A 316 2.32 17.70 -9.66
CA GLY A 316 3.76 17.88 -9.54
C GLY A 316 4.38 17.28 -8.28
N THR A 317 5.44 17.91 -7.80
CA THR A 317 6.27 17.37 -6.72
C THR A 317 5.55 17.42 -5.38
N ILE A 318 5.52 16.28 -4.70
CA ILE A 318 5.00 16.14 -3.34
C ILE A 318 6.10 16.51 -2.33
N LEU A 319 5.77 17.36 -1.36
CA LEU A 319 6.71 17.74 -0.30
C LEU A 319 7.01 16.53 0.59
N SER A 320 8.29 16.28 0.83
CA SER A 320 8.77 15.16 1.67
C SER A 320 8.71 15.48 3.16
N GLU A 321 8.88 14.47 4.01
CA GLU A 321 8.83 14.62 5.48
C GLU A 321 9.97 15.48 6.05
N ASP A 322 11.12 15.50 5.38
CA ASP A 322 12.27 16.32 5.72
C ASP A 322 12.16 17.77 5.23
N THR A 323 11.10 18.11 4.48
CA THR A 323 10.87 19.48 4.02
C THR A 323 10.48 20.39 5.19
N GLU A 324 11.17 21.52 5.30
CA GLU A 324 10.74 22.65 6.14
C GLU A 324 9.89 23.63 5.32
N ILE A 325 8.75 24.05 5.89
CA ILE A 325 7.90 25.09 5.32
C ILE A 325 8.03 26.33 6.19
N THR A 326 8.26 27.48 5.58
CA THR A 326 8.32 28.76 6.31
C THR A 326 7.00 29.50 6.14
N PHE A 327 6.36 29.89 7.24
CA PHE A 327 5.30 30.91 7.24
C PHE A 327 5.86 32.25 7.69
N ILE A 328 5.38 33.34 7.08
CA ILE A 328 5.63 34.73 7.45
C ILE A 328 4.27 35.38 7.67
N ILE A 329 4.06 35.90 8.88
CA ILE A 329 2.78 36.44 9.33
C ILE A 329 3.02 37.90 9.73
N LYS A 330 2.43 38.84 9.00
CA LYS A 330 2.45 40.27 9.34
C LYS A 330 1.09 40.66 9.89
N TRP A 331 1.06 41.14 11.12
CA TRP A 331 -0.17 41.44 11.85
C TRP A 331 0.06 42.55 12.86
N ASN A 332 -0.86 43.50 12.98
CA ASN A 332 -0.79 44.63 13.93
C ASN A 332 0.62 45.29 14.08
N GLY A 333 1.30 45.53 12.96
CA GLY A 333 2.66 46.13 12.93
C GLY A 333 3.79 45.21 13.40
N LYS A 334 3.51 43.94 13.70
CA LYS A 334 4.48 42.87 14.01
C LYS A 334 4.69 41.97 12.80
N GLU A 335 5.82 41.29 12.78
CA GLU A 335 6.11 40.20 11.84
C GLU A 335 6.62 39.00 12.62
N GLU A 336 6.03 37.83 12.37
CA GLU A 336 6.45 36.57 12.96
C GLU A 336 6.74 35.54 11.87
N ARG A 337 7.74 34.69 12.15
CA ARG A 337 8.14 33.61 11.27
C ARG A 337 7.95 32.28 11.98
N ILE A 338 7.30 31.33 11.30
CA ILE A 338 7.16 29.95 11.76
C ILE A 338 7.93 29.04 10.81
N VAL A 339 8.68 28.09 11.37
CA VAL A 339 9.23 26.97 10.61
C VAL A 339 8.43 25.73 10.96
N LEU A 340 7.77 25.15 9.96
CA LEU A 340 6.91 23.99 10.10
C LEU A 340 7.66 22.74 9.66
N LYS A 341 7.48 21.64 10.40
CA LYS A 341 8.07 20.32 10.13
C LYS A 341 6.99 19.25 10.10
N ALA A 342 7.20 18.20 9.32
CA ALA A 342 6.27 17.08 9.24
C ALA A 342 6.06 16.46 10.63
N GLN A 343 4.84 15.96 10.87
CA GLN A 343 4.42 15.34 12.13
C GLN A 343 4.34 13.83 12.03
#